data_AF-D8FV63-F1
#
_entry.id   AF-D8FV63-F1
#
_cell.length_a   1.000
_cell.length_b   1.000
_cell.length_c   1.000
_cell.angle_alpha   90.00
_cell.angle_beta   90.00
_cell.angle_gamma   90.00
#
_symmetry.space_group_name_H-M   'P 1'
#
loop_
_entity.id
_entity.type
_entity.pdbx_description
1 polymer ?
#
loop_
_entity_poly.entity_id
_entity_poly.type
_entity_poly.pdbx_seq_one_letter_code
_entity_poly.pdbx_strand_id
1 'polypeptide(L)'
;MKNFKFIKAKHRGWGLSTKLTAAYSILIVLVAGALTANLYLHLRKAQRHAISDRLLDLVSLAAPQMDSDYHSLVVTYSDQQRPYYQILRQRLQAFQAATKGIKRVYTLRQQPNGNIVYVIDYSPHPTRTPLSVKPLRS
;
A
#
# COMPACT_ATOMS: atom_id res chain seq x y z
N MET A 1 50.87 -7.35 41.28
CA MET A 1 49.64 -6.98 42.02
C MET A 1 49.09 -5.66 41.47
N LYS A 2 47.76 -5.60 41.32
CA LYS A 2 46.95 -4.57 40.64
C LYS A 2 46.89 -3.27 41.43
N ASN A 3 46.90 -2.11 40.75
CA ASN A 3 46.38 -0.85 41.29
C ASN A 3 45.46 -0.17 40.25
N PHE A 4 44.21 -0.63 40.18
CA PHE A 4 43.15 0.06 39.43
C PHE A 4 42.72 1.29 40.23
N LYS A 5 43.15 2.49 39.81
CA LYS A 5 42.63 3.75 40.33
C LYS A 5 41.22 3.97 39.78
N PHE A 6 40.21 3.79 40.62
CA PHE A 6 38.84 4.21 40.33
C PHE A 6 38.78 5.73 40.22
N ILE A 7 38.54 6.23 39.02
CA ILE A 7 38.18 7.64 38.78
C ILE A 7 36.76 7.83 39.33
N LYS A 8 36.66 8.42 40.52
CA LYS A 8 35.38 8.75 41.15
C LYS A 8 34.78 9.96 40.42
N ALA A 9 33.73 9.74 39.63
CA ALA A 9 32.99 10.82 38.99
C ALA A 9 32.35 11.72 40.06
N LYS A 10 32.71 13.00 40.06
CA LYS A 10 32.17 14.01 40.95
C LYS A 10 30.71 14.29 40.55
N HIS A 11 29.74 13.74 41.28
CA HIS A 11 28.34 14.15 41.15
C HIS A 11 28.18 15.60 41.63
N ARG A 12 28.36 16.55 40.71
CA ARG A 12 28.07 17.97 40.93
C ARG A 12 26.55 18.11 41.02
N GLY A 13 26.02 18.19 42.24
CA GLY A 13 24.59 18.35 42.50
C GLY A 13 24.06 19.58 41.77
N TRP A 14 23.16 19.36 40.81
CA TRP A 14 22.49 20.44 40.09
C TRP A 14 21.53 21.18 41.03
N GLY A 15 21.50 22.51 40.90
CA GLY A 15 20.54 23.34 41.62
C GLY A 15 19.10 22.92 41.29
N LEU A 16 18.19 23.12 42.25
CA LEU A 16 16.78 22.71 42.13
C LEU A 16 16.14 23.21 40.83
N SER A 17 16.45 24.46 40.46
CA SER A 17 15.96 25.12 39.25
C SER A 17 16.42 24.43 37.96
N THR A 18 17.65 23.90 37.91
CA THR A 18 18.22 23.22 36.73
C THR A 18 17.58 21.84 36.52
N LYS A 19 17.22 21.15 37.61
CA LYS A 19 16.47 19.89 37.53
C LYS A 19 15.05 20.12 37.05
N LEU A 20 14.41 21.19 37.51
CA LEU A 20 13.04 21.55 37.09
C LEU A 20 12.98 21.89 35.61
N THR A 21 13.85 22.77 35.12
CA THR A 21 13.88 23.13 33.68
C THR A 21 14.26 21.95 32.79
N ALA A 22 15.20 21.10 33.22
CA ALA A 22 15.51 19.87 32.49
C ALA A 22 14.29 18.93 32.40
N ALA A 23 13.54 18.77 33.49
CA ALA A 23 12.32 17.94 33.51
C ALA A 23 11.22 18.52 32.61
N TYR A 24 10.99 19.84 32.65
CA TYR A 24 10.00 20.49 31.78
C TYR A 24 10.37 20.39 30.29
N SER A 25 11.65 20.54 29.93
CA SER A 25 12.11 20.37 28.55
C SER A 25 11.87 18.95 28.04
N ILE A 26 12.12 17.93 28.88
CA ILE A 26 11.83 16.53 28.53
C ILE A 26 10.33 16.33 28.34
N LEU A 27 9.51 16.90 29.23
CA LEU A 27 8.06 16.82 29.13
C LEU A 27 7.55 17.45 27.82
N ILE A 28 8.07 18.61 27.42
CA ILE A 28 7.69 19.27 26.17
C ILE A 28 8.03 18.39 24.97
N VAL A 29 9.22 17.78 24.94
CA VAL A 29 9.62 16.87 23.84
C VAL A 29 8.71 15.64 23.80
N LEU A 30 8.35 15.08 24.96
CA LEU A 30 7.42 13.94 25.03
C LEU A 30 6.03 14.31 24.52
N VAL A 31 5.49 15.46 24.93
CA VAL A 31 4.17 15.93 24.49
C VAL A 31 4.18 16.23 22.99
N ALA A 32 5.19 16.92 22.49
CA ALA A 32 5.35 17.21 21.07
C ALA A 32 5.47 15.90 20.24
N GLY A 33 6.25 14.95 20.74
CA GLY A 33 6.41 13.63 20.12
C GLY A 33 5.09 12.84 20.09
N ALA A 34 4.36 12.80 21.21
CA ALA A 34 3.07 12.13 21.30
C ALA A 34 2.03 12.76 20.37
N LEU A 35 1.96 14.09 20.31
CA LEU A 35 1.05 14.80 19.41
C LEU A 35 1.37 14.49 17.94
N THR A 36 2.66 14.54 17.57
CA THR A 36 3.13 14.24 16.21
C THR A 36 2.80 12.81 15.82
N ALA A 37 3.05 11.85 16.72
CA ALA A 37 2.74 10.45 16.49
C ALA A 37 1.23 10.22 16.31
N ASN A 38 0.41 10.84 17.16
CA ASN A 38 -1.04 10.70 17.07
C ASN A 38 -1.58 11.28 15.75
N LEU A 39 -1.13 12.47 15.37
CA LEU A 39 -1.51 13.11 14.11
C LEU A 39 -1.08 12.25 12.91
N TYR A 40 0.13 11.69 12.94
CA TYR A 40 0.62 10.80 11.90
C TYR A 40 -0.25 9.56 11.74
N LEU A 41 -0.64 8.91 12.85
CA LEU A 41 -1.52 7.75 12.83
C LEU A 41 -2.92 8.11 12.32
N HIS A 42 -3.47 9.25 12.74
CA HIS A 42 -4.76 9.75 12.28
C HIS A 42 -4.76 10.03 10.78
N LEU A 43 -3.76 10.77 10.29
CA LEU A 43 -3.63 11.10 8.88
C LEU A 43 -3.48 9.84 8.04
N ARG A 44 -2.66 8.88 8.48
CA ARG A 44 -2.46 7.61 7.77
C ARG A 44 -3.74 6.78 7.69
N LYS A 45 -4.57 6.77 8.74
CA LYS A 45 -5.87 6.11 8.74
C LYS A 45 -6.87 6.83 7.82
N ALA A 46 -6.99 8.14 7.94
CA ALA A 46 -7.89 8.96 7.12
C ALA A 46 -7.56 8.84 5.62
N GLN A 47 -6.28 8.90 5.26
CA GLN A 47 -5.83 8.70 3.88
C GLN A 47 -6.19 7.31 3.35
N ARG A 48 -6.06 6.26 4.17
CA ARG A 48 -6.43 4.90 3.75
C ARG A 48 -7.92 4.79 3.45
N HIS A 49 -8.78 5.33 4.32
CA HIS A 49 -10.22 5.32 4.08
C HIS A 49 -10.58 6.08 2.80
N ALA A 50 -10.07 7.30 2.63
CA ALA A 50 -10.33 8.09 1.43
C ALA A 50 -9.84 7.41 0.14
N ILE A 51 -8.70 6.71 0.19
CA ILE A 51 -8.21 5.93 -0.96
C ILE A 51 -9.13 4.74 -1.24
N SER A 52 -9.54 3.99 -0.22
CA SER A 52 -10.44 2.84 -0.38
C SER A 52 -11.80 3.26 -0.95
N ASP A 53 -12.39 4.33 -0.43
CA ASP A 53 -13.69 4.82 -0.90
C ASP A 53 -13.62 5.26 -2.35
N ARG A 54 -12.56 5.99 -2.72
CA ARG A 54 -12.32 6.39 -4.11
C ARG A 54 -12.11 5.18 -5.03
N LEU A 55 -11.40 4.15 -4.56
CA LEU A 55 -11.23 2.92 -5.34
C LEU A 55 -12.56 2.19 -5.52
N LEU A 56 -13.40 2.13 -4.49
CA LEU A 56 -14.71 1.49 -4.55
C LEU A 56 -15.63 2.21 -5.55
N ASP A 57 -15.62 3.54 -5.55
CA ASP A 57 -16.41 4.35 -6.47
C ASP A 57 -15.95 4.13 -7.93
N LEU A 58 -14.64 4.14 -8.15
CA LEU A 58 -14.03 3.85 -9.45
C LEU A 58 -14.37 2.43 -9.95
N VAL A 59 -14.32 1.43 -9.07
CA VAL A 59 -14.72 0.06 -9.42
C VAL A 59 -16.22 -0.03 -9.68
N SER A 60 -17.05 0.68 -8.93
CA SER A 60 -18.50 0.70 -9.14
C SER A 60 -18.87 1.32 -10.50
N LEU A 61 -18.08 2.27 -10.98
CA LEU A 61 -18.23 2.85 -12.32
C LEU A 61 -17.69 1.94 -13.43
N ALA A 62 -16.56 1.28 -13.19
CA ALA A 62 -15.86 0.48 -14.20
C ALA A 62 -16.43 -0.94 -14.35
N ALA A 63 -16.84 -1.57 -13.24
CA ALA A 63 -17.30 -2.96 -13.23
C ALA A 63 -18.50 -3.20 -14.15
N PRO A 64 -19.54 -2.33 -14.20
CA PRO A 64 -20.64 -2.50 -15.14
C PRO A 64 -20.23 -2.34 -16.62
N GLN A 65 -19.14 -1.61 -16.90
CA GLN A 65 -18.61 -1.45 -18.27
C GLN A 65 -17.80 -2.67 -18.74
N MET A 66 -17.41 -3.53 -17.81
CA MET A 66 -16.82 -4.82 -18.09
C MET A 66 -17.95 -5.84 -18.23
N ASP A 67 -18.25 -6.18 -19.47
CA ASP A 67 -19.27 -7.17 -19.78
C ASP A 67 -18.84 -8.55 -19.21
N SER A 68 -19.62 -9.05 -18.25
CA SER A 68 -19.38 -10.30 -17.53
C SER A 68 -19.36 -11.49 -18.48
N ASP A 69 -20.12 -11.44 -19.57
CA ASP A 69 -20.22 -12.54 -20.53
C ASP A 69 -18.91 -12.64 -21.32
N TYR A 70 -18.34 -11.52 -21.76
CA TYR A 70 -17.01 -11.52 -22.39
C TYR A 70 -15.88 -11.83 -21.39
N HIS A 71 -16.03 -11.48 -20.11
CA HIS A 71 -15.05 -11.85 -19.08
C HIS A 71 -15.03 -13.37 -18.83
N SER A 72 -16.19 -14.02 -18.91
CA SER A 72 -16.32 -15.47 -18.75
C SER A 72 -15.58 -16.27 -19.82
N LEU A 73 -15.45 -15.69 -21.03
CA LEU A 73 -14.79 -16.27 -22.20
C LEU A 73 -13.26 -16.24 -22.13
N VAL A 74 -12.67 -15.39 -21.28
CA VAL A 74 -11.21 -15.37 -21.06
C VAL A 74 -10.88 -16.39 -19.98
N VAL A 75 -10.62 -17.64 -20.39
CA VAL A 75 -10.40 -18.78 -19.48
C VAL A 75 -8.92 -19.12 -19.39
N THR A 76 -8.15 -18.92 -20.47
CA THR A 76 -6.78 -19.43 -20.59
C THR A 76 -5.80 -18.39 -21.16
N TYR A 77 -4.50 -18.60 -20.93
CA TYR A 77 -3.45 -17.74 -21.49
C TYR A 77 -3.46 -17.74 -23.04
N SER A 78 -3.89 -18.84 -23.67
CA SER A 78 -4.08 -18.93 -25.12
C SER A 78 -5.14 -17.97 -25.66
N ASP A 79 -6.05 -17.50 -24.81
CA ASP A 79 -7.11 -16.56 -25.21
C ASP A 79 -6.60 -15.12 -25.35
N GLN A 80 -5.35 -14.83 -24.96
CA GLN A 80 -4.73 -13.52 -25.12
C GLN A 80 -4.66 -13.03 -26.57
N GLN A 81 -4.61 -13.95 -27.52
CA GLN A 81 -4.57 -13.64 -28.95
C GLN A 81 -5.95 -13.40 -29.57
N ARG A 82 -7.02 -13.61 -28.79
CA ARG A 82 -8.38 -13.54 -29.30
C ARG A 82 -8.89 -12.09 -29.31
N PRO A 83 -9.78 -11.74 -30.25
CA PRO A 83 -10.28 -10.36 -30.38
C PRO A 83 -10.94 -9.83 -29.11
N TYR A 84 -11.65 -10.69 -28.38
CA TYR A 84 -12.31 -10.32 -27.12
C TYR A 84 -11.31 -9.91 -26.04
N TYR A 85 -10.15 -10.55 -25.95
CA TYR A 85 -9.11 -10.17 -24.98
C TYR A 85 -8.54 -8.77 -25.29
N GLN A 86 -8.32 -8.47 -26.57
CA GLN A 86 -7.83 -7.16 -26.99
C GLN A 86 -8.83 -6.05 -26.69
N ILE A 87 -10.13 -6.29 -26.90
CA ILE A 87 -11.21 -5.35 -26.58
C ILE A 87 -11.24 -5.06 -25.08
N LEU A 88 -11.18 -6.09 -24.22
CA LEU A 88 -11.17 -5.89 -22.76
C LEU A 88 -9.90 -5.16 -22.31
N ARG A 89 -8.74 -5.48 -22.88
CA ARG A 89 -7.48 -4.79 -22.59
C ARG A 89 -7.53 -3.31 -22.98
N GLN A 90 -8.11 -2.97 -24.13
CA GLN A 90 -8.26 -1.58 -24.56
C GLN A 90 -9.21 -0.80 -23.64
N ARG A 91 -10.30 -1.41 -23.17
CA ARG A 91 -11.19 -0.79 -22.17
C ARG A 91 -10.47 -0.51 -20.85
N LEU A 92 -9.68 -1.48 -20.36
CA LEU A 92 -8.86 -1.30 -19.15
C LEU A 92 -7.80 -0.20 -19.32
N GLN A 93 -7.18 -0.12 -20.49
CA GLN A 93 -6.23 0.94 -20.83
C GLN A 93 -6.90 2.32 -20.88
N ALA A 94 -8.07 2.44 -21.51
CA ALA A 94 -8.83 3.69 -21.56
C ALA A 94 -9.24 4.14 -20.17
N PHE A 95 -9.66 3.21 -19.32
CA PHE A 95 -10.00 3.48 -17.93
C PHE A 95 -8.79 3.96 -17.11
N GLN A 96 -7.62 3.31 -17.28
CA GLN A 96 -6.40 3.75 -16.61
C GLN A 96 -5.95 5.13 -17.10
N ALA A 97 -6.03 5.39 -18.41
CA ALA A 97 -5.69 6.69 -18.98
C ALA A 97 -6.62 7.81 -18.48
N ALA A 98 -7.90 7.52 -18.27
CA ALA A 98 -8.87 8.45 -17.73
C ALA A 98 -8.68 8.73 -16.22
N THR A 99 -8.05 7.80 -15.48
CA THR A 99 -7.96 7.88 -14.02
C THR A 99 -6.54 8.21 -13.54
N LYS A 100 -6.32 9.48 -13.15
CA LYS A 100 -5.05 9.92 -12.57
C LYS A 100 -4.77 9.24 -11.22
N GLY A 101 -3.60 8.59 -11.13
CA GLY A 101 -3.07 8.00 -9.88
C GLY A 101 -3.07 6.47 -9.83
N ILE A 102 -3.66 5.78 -10.81
CA ILE A 102 -3.68 4.31 -10.87
C ILE A 102 -2.48 3.81 -11.69
N LYS A 103 -1.56 3.08 -11.04
CA LYS A 103 -0.37 2.53 -11.71
C LYS A 103 -0.63 1.22 -12.47
N ARG A 104 -1.57 0.41 -12.00
CA ARG A 104 -1.90 -0.91 -12.57
C ARG A 104 -3.38 -1.20 -12.40
N VAL A 105 -3.98 -1.80 -13.43
CA VAL A 105 -5.36 -2.31 -13.39
C VAL A 105 -5.31 -3.76 -13.86
N TYR A 106 -5.94 -4.65 -13.10
CA TYR A 106 -6.00 -6.07 -13.41
C TYR A 106 -7.36 -6.64 -13.00
N THR A 107 -7.77 -7.72 -13.67
CA THR A 107 -8.97 -8.46 -13.30
C THR A 107 -8.61 -9.83 -12.75
N LEU A 108 -9.30 -10.23 -11.68
CA LEU A 108 -9.15 -11.52 -11.03
C LEU A 108 -10.30 -12.45 -11.43
N ARG A 109 -10.04 -13.75 -11.48
CA ARG A 109 -11.07 -14.79 -11.62
C ARG A 109 -10.81 -15.90 -10.64
N GLN A 110 -11.87 -16.39 -10.02
CA GLN A 110 -11.82 -17.61 -9.23
C GLN A 110 -11.99 -18.81 -10.18
N GLN A 111 -11.04 -19.74 -10.13
CA GLN A 111 -11.11 -21.01 -10.83
C GLN A 111 -12.02 -22.00 -10.08
N PRO A 112 -12.52 -23.06 -10.75
CA PRO A 112 -13.36 -24.08 -10.11
C PRO A 112 -12.70 -24.78 -8.90
N ASN A 113 -11.36 -24.77 -8.84
CA ASN A 113 -10.56 -25.30 -7.73
C ASN A 113 -10.43 -24.32 -6.54
N GLY A 114 -11.10 -23.18 -6.57
CA GLY A 114 -11.04 -22.14 -5.53
C GLY A 114 -9.87 -21.17 -5.66
N ASN A 115 -8.91 -21.40 -6.57
CA ASN A 115 -7.75 -20.52 -6.75
C ASN A 115 -8.13 -19.23 -7.46
N ILE A 116 -7.57 -18.11 -6.99
CA ILE A 116 -7.73 -16.80 -7.64
C ILE A 116 -6.54 -16.59 -8.61
N VAL A 117 -6.84 -16.36 -9.89
CA VAL A 117 -5.86 -16.13 -10.94
C VAL A 117 -6.03 -14.76 -11.59
N TYR A 118 -4.91 -14.17 -12.02
CA TYR A 118 -4.89 -12.95 -12.81
C TYR A 118 -5.23 -13.29 -14.26
N VAL A 119 -6.30 -12.69 -14.79
CA VAL A 119 -6.81 -13.02 -16.15
C VAL A 119 -6.41 -11.96 -17.16
N ILE A 120 -6.49 -10.69 -16.79
CA ILE A 120 -6.16 -9.57 -17.66
C ILE A 120 -5.27 -8.62 -16.87
N ASP A 121 -4.05 -8.40 -17.36
CA ASP A 121 -3.08 -7.44 -16.82
C ASP A 121 -2.79 -6.39 -17.89
N TYR A 122 -2.99 -5.13 -17.54
CA TYR A 122 -2.44 -4.02 -18.28
C TYR A 122 -1.35 -3.34 -17.43
N SER A 123 -0.10 -3.48 -17.88
CA SER A 123 1.05 -2.76 -17.36
C SER A 123 1.57 -1.81 -18.45
N PRO A 124 1.59 -0.47 -18.24
CA PRO A 124 2.04 0.51 -19.23
C PRO A 124 3.56 0.52 -19.46
N HIS A 125 4.33 -0.23 -18.65
CA HIS A 125 5.77 -0.42 -18.86
C HIS A 125 6.06 -1.80 -19.48
N PRO A 126 6.78 -1.86 -20.62
CA PRO A 126 7.24 -3.11 -21.20
C PRO A 126 8.45 -3.64 -20.42
N THR A 127 8.28 -3.91 -19.13
CA THR A 127 9.33 -4.55 -18.33
C THR A 127 8.96 -6.01 -18.15
N ARG A 128 9.64 -6.84 -18.95
CA ARG A 128 9.69 -8.30 -18.94
C ARG A 128 9.36 -8.90 -17.58
N THR A 129 8.27 -9.65 -17.51
CA THR A 129 8.17 -11.07 -17.09
C THR A 129 6.67 -11.40 -17.13
N PRO A 130 6.20 -12.39 -17.92
CA PRO A 130 4.83 -12.87 -17.77
C PRO A 130 4.69 -13.36 -16.32
N LEU A 131 3.72 -12.81 -15.58
CA LEU A 131 3.45 -13.22 -14.21
C LEU A 131 3.11 -14.71 -14.22
N SER A 132 4.10 -15.53 -13.85
CA SER A 132 3.89 -16.91 -13.46
C SER A 132 2.80 -16.92 -12.41
N VAL A 133 1.74 -17.67 -12.70
CA VAL A 133 0.52 -17.78 -11.91
C VAL A 133 0.90 -18.26 -10.51
N LYS A 134 1.21 -17.32 -9.62
CA LYS A 134 1.52 -17.65 -8.23
C LYS A 134 0.20 -17.64 -7.49
N PRO A 135 -0.29 -18.80 -7.01
CA PRO A 135 -1.49 -18.83 -6.18
C PRO A 135 -1.26 -17.94 -4.97
N LEU A 136 -2.26 -17.12 -4.65
CA LEU A 136 -2.29 -16.30 -3.45
C LEU A 136 -2.28 -17.28 -2.27
N ARG A 137 -1.13 -17.47 -1.61
CA ARG A 137 -1.05 -18.29 -0.39
C ARG A 137 -1.92 -17.62 0.67
N SER A 138 -2.89 -18.38 1.16
CA SER A 138 -3.63 -18.16 2.40
C SER A 138 -2.72 -17.87 3.58
#